data_AF-A0A4Y7JIZ7-F1
#
_entry.id   AF-A0A4Y7JIZ7-F1
#
_cell.length_a   1.000
_cell.length_b   1.000
_cell.length_c   1.000
_cell.angle_alpha   90.00
_cell.angle_beta   90.00
_cell.angle_gamma   90.00
#
_symmetry.space_group_name_H-M   'P 1'
#
loop_
_entity.id
_entity.type
_entity.pdbx_description
1 polymer ?
#
loop_
_entity_poly.entity_id
_entity_poly.type
_entity_poly.pdbx_seq_one_letter_code
_entity_poly.pdbx_strand_id
1 'polypeptide(L)'
;MQSHLLQILALSAMETPVSLDAEDIRNGKVKVLRPMRPLQLDNVVVGQYKSCTKGGINYPGYTDDETVPKNSITPAFAAAALFIDNARWDGVPFLMKARKALHTRR
;
A
#
# COMPACT_ATOMS: atom_id res chain seq x y z
N MET A 1 -2.00 -2.41 5.19
CA MET A 1 -1.62 -1.28 4.31
C MET A 1 -2.00 0.09 4.89
N GLN A 2 -2.68 0.14 6.04
CA GLN A 2 -3.52 1.30 6.39
C GLN A 2 -2.80 2.41 7.17
N SER A 3 -1.75 2.13 7.95
CA SER A 3 -1.06 3.16 8.74
C SER A 3 0.24 3.67 8.10
N HIS A 4 1.22 2.77 7.88
CA HIS A 4 2.59 3.21 7.56
C HIS A 4 2.77 3.77 6.15
N LEU A 5 2.25 3.09 5.12
CA LEU A 5 2.39 3.56 3.72
C LEU A 5 1.62 4.85 3.47
N LEU A 6 0.46 5.01 4.11
CA LEU A 6 -0.33 6.24 4.03
C LEU A 6 0.36 7.42 4.72
N GLN A 7 1.05 7.17 5.83
CA GLN A 7 1.87 8.20 6.50
C GLN A 7 3.05 8.65 5.64
N ILE A 8 3.75 7.71 4.97
CA ILE A 8 4.85 8.03 4.06
C ILE A 8 4.31 8.84 2.87
N LEU A 9 3.19 8.42 2.27
CA LEU A 9 2.53 9.17 1.21
C LEU A 9 2.19 10.60 1.67
N ALA A 10 1.56 10.76 2.83
CA ALA A 10 1.18 12.07 3.33
C ALA A 10 2.39 13.00 3.55
N LEU A 11 3.55 12.45 3.96
CA LEU A 11 4.80 13.20 4.07
C LEU A 11 5.40 13.56 2.71
N SER A 12 5.32 12.67 1.71
CA SER A 12 5.89 12.92 0.38
C SER A 12 5.02 13.83 -0.49
N ALA A 13 3.71 13.81 -0.28
CA ALA A 13 2.74 14.53 -1.10
C ALA A 13 2.30 15.89 -0.50
N MET A 14 2.66 16.20 0.76
CA MET A 14 2.31 17.47 1.39
C MET A 14 3.04 18.65 0.75
N GLU A 15 2.36 19.79 0.76
CA GLU A 15 3.00 21.06 0.49
C GLU A 15 4.03 21.38 1.58
N THR A 16 4.97 22.27 1.25
CA THR A 16 5.95 22.77 2.22
C THR A 16 5.20 23.37 3.43
N PRO A 17 5.44 22.88 4.65
CA PRO A 17 4.76 23.40 5.82
C PRO A 17 5.27 24.81 6.14
N VAL A 18 4.42 25.59 6.83
CA VAL A 18 4.74 26.97 7.24
C VAL A 18 5.93 27.00 8.21
N SER A 19 6.05 25.95 9.03
CA SER A 19 7.17 25.72 9.94
C SER A 19 7.44 24.21 10.11
N LEU A 20 8.50 23.86 10.85
CA LEU A 20 8.77 22.47 11.25
C LEU A 20 8.04 22.06 12.54
N ASP A 21 7.12 22.90 13.04
CA ASP A 21 6.31 22.56 14.20
C ASP A 21 5.40 21.35 13.91
N ALA A 22 5.22 20.52 14.93
CA ALA A 22 4.50 19.26 14.79
C ALA A 22 3.06 19.45 14.27
N GLU A 23 2.39 20.52 14.69
CA GLU A 23 1.04 20.86 14.23
C GLU A 23 1.00 21.30 12.77
N ASP A 24 1.98 22.08 12.30
CA ASP A 24 2.04 22.51 10.91
C ASP A 24 2.30 21.33 9.96
N ILE A 25 3.18 20.41 10.36
CA ILE A 25 3.41 19.16 9.64
C ILE A 25 2.13 18.29 9.64
N ARG A 26 1.42 18.21 10.77
CA ARG A 26 0.16 17.46 10.86
C ARG A 26 -0.91 18.05 9.95
N ASN A 27 -1.04 19.38 9.93
CA ASN A 27 -1.95 20.10 9.06
C ASN A 27 -1.65 19.86 7.58
N GLY A 28 -0.37 19.85 7.19
CA GLY A 28 0.08 19.49 5.85
C GLY A 28 -0.38 18.09 5.43
N LYS A 29 -0.17 17.09 6.30
CA LYS A 29 -0.62 15.71 6.06
C LYS A 29 -2.14 15.61 5.90
N VAL A 30 -2.91 16.26 6.78
CA VAL A 30 -4.38 16.23 6.71
C VAL A 30 -4.89 16.91 5.43
N LYS A 31 -4.25 18.00 4.99
CA LYS A 31 -4.58 18.68 3.72
C LYS A 31 -4.41 17.78 2.50
N VAL A 32 -3.47 16.85 2.52
CA VAL A 32 -3.26 15.87 1.43
C VAL A 32 -4.26 14.73 1.49
N LEU A 33 -4.55 14.22 2.68
CA LEU A 33 -5.43 13.05 2.84
C LEU A 33 -6.91 13.41 2.65
N ARG A 34 -7.31 14.67 2.86
CA ARG A 34 -8.70 15.11 2.75
C ARG A 34 -9.27 15.05 1.32
N PRO A 35 -8.59 15.52 0.26
CA PRO A 35 -9.07 15.40 -1.12
C PRO A 35 -8.70 14.06 -1.78
N MET A 36 -8.31 13.06 -1.00
CA MET A 36 -7.96 11.76 -1.54
C MET A 36 -9.21 11.02 -1.99
N ARG A 37 -9.20 10.50 -3.23
CA ARG A 37 -10.34 9.75 -3.74
C ARG A 37 -10.52 8.44 -2.95
N PRO A 38 -11.77 8.04 -2.64
CA PRO A 38 -12.03 6.71 -2.13
C PRO A 38 -11.47 5.64 -3.08
N LEU A 39 -10.87 4.60 -2.51
CA LEU A 39 -10.28 3.52 -3.28
C LEU A 39 -11.36 2.72 -4.01
N GLN A 40 -11.28 2.66 -5.34
CA GLN A 40 -12.17 1.87 -6.18
C GLN A 40 -11.57 0.49 -6.44
N LEU A 41 -12.40 -0.56 -6.51
CA LEU A 41 -11.94 -1.94 -6.72
C LEU A 41 -11.15 -2.08 -8.04
N ASP A 42 -11.51 -1.34 -9.08
CA ASP A 42 -10.82 -1.35 -10.38
C ASP A 42 -9.38 -0.85 -10.29
N ASN A 43 -9.07 -0.06 -9.25
CA ASN A 43 -7.74 0.46 -8.98
C ASN A 43 -6.95 -0.42 -7.99
N VAL A 44 -7.49 -1.59 -7.63
CA VAL A 44 -6.90 -2.50 -6.63
C VAL A 44 -6.63 -3.86 -7.26
N VAL A 45 -5.39 -4.30 -7.13
CA VAL A 45 -5.00 -5.67 -7.41
C VAL A 45 -4.62 -6.33 -6.10
N VAL A 46 -5.41 -7.32 -5.69
CA VAL A 46 -5.06 -8.20 -4.58
C VAL A 46 -4.61 -9.56 -5.11
N GLY A 47 -3.75 -10.23 -4.35
CA GLY A 47 -3.28 -11.55 -4.71
C GLY A 47 -2.87 -12.36 -3.49
N GLN A 48 -2.74 -13.65 -3.70
CA GLN A 48 -2.26 -14.60 -2.70
C GLN A 48 -1.16 -15.44 -3.35
N TYR A 49 -0.04 -15.66 -2.65
CA TYR A 49 1.06 -16.44 -3.21
C TYR A 49 0.70 -17.93 -3.20
N LYS A 50 0.97 -18.59 -4.33
CA LYS A 50 0.84 -20.04 -4.49
C LYS A 50 2.19 -20.71 -4.28
N SER A 51 2.16 -22.02 -4.05
CA SER A 51 3.38 -22.82 -4.00
C SER A 51 4.14 -22.73 -5.32
N CYS A 52 5.46 -22.73 -5.24
CA CYS A 52 6.31 -22.75 -6.42
C CYS A 52 7.58 -23.53 -6.15
N THR A 53 8.09 -24.23 -7.17
CA THR A 53 9.40 -24.87 -7.11
C THR A 53 10.37 -24.04 -7.92
N LYS A 54 11.47 -23.59 -7.30
CA LYS A 54 12.52 -22.82 -7.99
C LYS A 54 13.88 -23.34 -7.54
N GLY A 55 14.71 -23.74 -8.51
CA GLY A 55 16.06 -24.25 -8.23
C GLY A 55 16.08 -25.54 -7.39
N GLY A 56 15.07 -26.40 -7.53
CA GLY A 56 14.95 -27.64 -6.74
C GLY A 56 14.41 -27.45 -5.32
N ILE A 57 14.20 -26.21 -4.86
CA ILE A 57 13.61 -25.89 -3.56
C ILE A 57 12.12 -25.65 -3.75
N ASN A 58 11.30 -26.35 -2.96
CA ASN A 58 9.85 -26.17 -2.94
C ASN A 58 9.46 -25.09 -1.92
N TYR A 59 8.78 -24.04 -2.38
CA TYR A 59 8.25 -22.97 -1.54
C TYR A 59 6.75 -23.21 -1.32
N PRO A 60 6.28 -23.35 -0.07
CA PRO A 60 4.87 -23.56 0.22
C PRO A 60 4.03 -22.32 -0.14
N GLY A 61 2.79 -22.56 -0.55
CA GLY A 61 1.78 -21.54 -0.79
C GLY A 61 1.16 -21.03 0.51
N TYR A 62 0.36 -19.97 0.43
CA TYR A 62 -0.25 -19.37 1.62
C TYR A 62 -1.24 -20.31 2.32
N THR A 63 -1.99 -21.11 1.56
CA THR A 63 -2.94 -22.11 2.09
C THR A 63 -2.29 -23.43 2.48
N ASP A 64 -0.98 -23.58 2.27
CA ASP A 64 -0.23 -24.77 2.65
C ASP A 64 0.27 -24.66 4.11
N ASP A 65 0.19 -23.47 4.71
CA ASP A 65 0.46 -23.25 6.13
C ASP A 65 -0.68 -23.85 6.96
N GLU A 66 -0.35 -24.73 7.92
CA GLU A 66 -1.33 -25.40 8.78
C GLU A 66 -2.17 -24.43 9.62
N THR A 67 -1.68 -23.21 9.85
CA THR A 67 -2.40 -22.15 10.58
C THR A 67 -3.43 -21.43 9.72
N VAL A 68 -3.43 -21.65 8.40
CA VAL A 68 -4.29 -20.95 7.43
C VAL A 68 -5.41 -21.87 6.95
N PRO A 69 -6.68 -21.45 7.01
CA PRO A 69 -7.79 -22.21 6.43
C PRO A 69 -7.59 -22.47 4.94
N LYS A 70 -7.88 -23.70 4.47
CA LYS A 70 -7.69 -24.10 3.06
C LYS A 70 -8.51 -23.28 2.06
N ASN A 71 -9.59 -22.64 2.51
CA ASN A 71 -10.46 -21.76 1.72
C ASN A 71 -10.20 -20.27 2.00
N SER A 72 -9.06 -19.92 2.60
CA SER A 72 -8.73 -18.54 2.97
C SER A 72 -8.60 -17.64 1.74
N ILE A 73 -9.41 -16.59 1.70
CA ILE A 73 -9.36 -15.53 0.69
C ILE A 73 -8.48 -14.34 1.12
N THR A 74 -7.71 -14.50 2.21
CA THR A 74 -6.89 -13.41 2.75
C THR A 74 -5.80 -13.01 1.76
N PRO A 75 -5.72 -11.72 1.38
CA PRO A 75 -4.72 -11.24 0.44
C PRO A 75 -3.32 -11.20 1.09
N ALA A 76 -2.36 -11.89 0.48
CA ALA A 76 -0.93 -11.82 0.85
C ALA A 76 -0.15 -10.77 0.03
N PHE A 77 -0.81 -10.21 -0.99
CA PHE A 77 -0.36 -9.15 -1.87
C PHE A 77 -1.48 -8.14 -2.08
N ALA A 78 -1.15 -6.85 -2.06
CA ALA A 78 -2.03 -5.77 -2.46
C ALA A 78 -1.23 -4.70 -3.21
N ALA A 79 -1.73 -4.29 -4.36
CA ALA A 79 -1.31 -3.09 -5.06
C ALA A 79 -2.53 -2.20 -5.28
N ALA A 80 -2.38 -0.90 -5.09
CA ALA A 80 -3.46 0.06 -5.25
C ALA A 80 -2.94 1.33 -5.93
N ALA A 81 -3.71 1.86 -6.88
CA ALA A 81 -3.52 3.20 -7.42
C ALA A 81 -4.39 4.19 -6.63
N LEU A 82 -3.75 5.20 -6.07
CA LEU A 82 -4.40 6.24 -5.25
C LEU A 82 -4.27 7.58 -5.95
N PHE A 83 -5.29 8.42 -5.82
CA PHE A 83 -5.34 9.73 -6.45
C PHE A 83 -5.66 10.80 -5.40
N ILE A 84 -5.00 11.95 -5.52
CA ILE A 84 -5.14 13.08 -4.60
C ILE A 84 -5.59 14.28 -5.43
N ASP A 85 -6.82 14.74 -5.19
CA ASP A 85 -7.40 15.83 -5.97
C ASP A 85 -6.92 17.19 -5.45
N ASN A 86 -5.71 17.57 -5.83
CA ASN A 86 -5.17 18.91 -5.59
C ASN A 86 -4.38 19.42 -6.80
N ALA A 87 -4.10 20.72 -6.84
CA ALA A 87 -3.42 21.34 -7.97
C ALA A 87 -2.03 20.76 -8.27
N ARG A 88 -1.34 20.19 -7.27
CA ARG A 88 0.00 19.61 -7.42
C ARG A 88 -0.03 18.20 -8.00
N TRP A 89 -1.02 17.40 -7.63
CA TRP A 89 -1.09 15.96 -7.91
C TRP A 89 -2.29 15.55 -8.76
N ASP A 90 -2.98 16.52 -9.37
CA ASP A 90 -4.09 16.24 -10.26
C ASP A 90 -3.67 15.29 -11.39
N GLY A 91 -4.43 14.21 -11.56
CA GLY A 91 -4.16 13.15 -12.52
C GLY A 91 -2.96 12.24 -12.22
N VAL A 92 -2.17 12.48 -11.17
CA VAL A 92 -0.98 11.67 -10.87
C VAL A 92 -1.33 10.46 -9.99
N PRO A 93 -1.08 9.21 -10.46
CA PRO A 93 -1.35 8.02 -9.67
C PRO A 93 -0.23 7.73 -8.66
N PHE A 94 -0.60 7.57 -7.39
CA PHE A 94 0.27 7.03 -6.34
C PHE A 94 0.10 5.52 -6.24
N LEU A 95 1.10 4.78 -6.72
CA LEU A 95 1.10 3.32 -6.66
C LEU A 95 1.63 2.85 -5.31
N MET A 96 0.75 2.28 -4.49
CA MET A 96 1.13 1.57 -3.28
C MET A 96 1.20 0.08 -3.54
N LYS A 97 2.28 -0.56 -3.10
CA LYS A 97 2.45 -2.01 -3.19
C LYS A 97 2.88 -2.55 -1.83
N ALA A 98 2.13 -3.51 -1.31
CA ALA A 98 2.44 -4.24 -0.10
C ALA A 98 2.41 -5.74 -0.40
N ARG A 99 3.45 -6.46 0.02
CA ARG A 99 3.55 -7.91 -0.18
C ARG A 99 4.21 -8.58 1.02
N LYS A 100 3.73 -9.78 1.36
CA LYS A 100 4.48 -10.75 2.19
C LYS A 100 5.18 -11.77 1.30
N ALA A 101 6.30 -12.33 1.78
CA ALA A 101 7.10 -13.34 1.07
C ALA A 101 7.61 -12.86 -0.32
N LEU A 102 8.42 -11.80 -0.32
CA LEU A 102 9.25 -11.42 -1.47
C LEU A 102 10.66 -12.00 -1.30
N HIS A 103 11.31 -12.28 -2.43
CA HIS A 103 12.70 -12.76 -2.50
C HIS A 103 13.71 -11.77 -1.88
N THR A 104 13.32 -10.50 -1.71
CA THR A 104 14.20 -9.45 -1.19
C THR A 104 13.39 -8.50 -0.31
N ARG A 105 13.95 -8.12 0.84
CA ARG A 105 13.37 -7.12 1.75
C ARG A 105 13.81 -5.73 1.27
N ARG A 106 12.86 -4.90 0.86
CA ARG A 106 13.06 -3.48 0.49
C ARG A 106 11.90 -2.65 1.01
#